data_AF-A0A5J4NSC3-F1
#
_entry.id   AF-A0A5J4NSC3-F1
#
_cell.length_a   1.000
_cell.length_b   1.000
_cell.length_c   1.000
_cell.angle_alpha   90.00
_cell.angle_beta   90.00
_cell.angle_gamma   90.00
#
_symmetry.space_group_name_H-M   'P 1'
#
loop_
_entity.id
_entity.type
_entity.pdbx_description
1 polymer ?
#
loop_
_entity_poly.entity_id
_entity_poly.type
_entity_poly.pdbx_seq_one_letter_code
_entity_poly.pdbx_strand_id
1 'polypeptide(L)'
;MTWQMEQADNENREHELLREQHRLKSLLAREAAFHVKQKLLEKRRFTVAREQKANLKRLAEALTVKEQKQKEAVQVASSIAAMRKRSRLAGLKICNEKKFVASQIRDETQKQLKSMREKLRADNERKTELIKKIRIAESAWLLEKSTAAREIDFTYTPGRGLMEEMSLVELKERLELLRKQTEYARQVKRNAILYEKQKKNELILELLDRISRHKNARSAAVDSTTNTQ
;
A
#
# COMPACT_ATOMS: atom_id res chain seq x y z
N MET A 1 150.61 10.59 -61.12
CA MET A 1 149.78 9.42 -60.80
C MET A 1 149.20 9.43 -59.39
N THR A 2 149.63 10.31 -58.47
CA THR A 2 149.17 10.31 -57.07
C THR A 2 147.92 11.16 -56.81
N TRP A 3 147.73 12.29 -57.49
CA TRP A 3 146.58 13.20 -57.29
C TRP A 3 145.23 12.62 -57.78
N GLN A 4 145.23 11.85 -58.87
CA GLN A 4 144.02 11.23 -59.42
C GLN A 4 143.47 10.10 -58.54
N MET A 5 144.35 9.34 -57.87
CA MET A 5 143.95 8.29 -56.92
C MET A 5 143.36 8.90 -55.64
N GLU A 6 143.93 10.02 -55.18
CA GLU A 6 143.48 10.73 -53.97
C GLU A 6 142.12 11.43 -54.16
N GLN A 7 141.83 11.92 -55.38
CA GLN A 7 140.51 12.41 -55.78
C GLN A 7 139.47 11.27 -55.82
N ALA A 8 139.79 10.14 -56.44
CA ALA A 8 138.90 8.98 -56.51
C ALA A 8 138.58 8.38 -55.12
N ASP A 9 139.56 8.36 -54.21
CA ASP A 9 139.36 7.94 -52.82
C ASP A 9 138.47 8.91 -52.04
N ASN A 10 138.58 10.21 -52.27
CA ASN A 10 137.71 11.20 -51.65
C ASN A 10 136.28 11.12 -52.19
N GLU A 11 136.09 10.95 -53.50
CA GLU A 11 134.77 10.72 -54.11
C GLU A 11 134.12 9.44 -53.57
N ASN A 12 134.87 8.36 -53.43
CA ASN A 12 134.38 7.11 -52.82
C ASN A 12 133.96 7.31 -51.35
N ARG A 13 134.76 8.05 -50.56
CA ARG A 13 134.42 8.41 -49.17
C ARG A 13 133.16 9.26 -49.11
N GLU A 14 133.00 10.23 -49.99
CA GLU A 14 131.79 11.06 -50.06
C GLU A 14 130.56 10.22 -50.43
N HIS A 15 130.68 9.30 -51.38
CA HIS A 15 129.61 8.36 -51.73
C HIS A 15 129.23 7.41 -50.58
N GLU A 16 130.18 6.96 -49.77
CA GLU A 16 129.92 6.18 -48.55
C GLU A 16 129.22 7.00 -47.48
N LEU A 17 129.67 8.23 -47.24
CA LEU A 17 129.04 9.15 -46.30
C LEU A 17 127.59 9.47 -46.70
N LEU A 18 127.32 9.69 -47.99
CA LEU A 18 125.96 9.91 -48.49
C LEU A 18 125.07 8.68 -48.28
N ARG A 19 125.58 7.46 -48.55
CA ARG A 19 124.84 6.21 -48.30
C ARG A 19 124.50 6.05 -46.81
N GLU A 20 125.45 6.29 -45.92
CA GLU A 20 125.21 6.24 -44.48
C GLU A 20 124.23 7.34 -44.01
N GLN A 21 124.33 8.56 -44.56
CA GLN A 21 123.35 9.62 -44.29
C GLN A 21 121.93 9.21 -44.71
N HIS A 22 121.76 8.59 -45.88
CA HIS A 22 120.45 8.11 -46.34
C HIS A 22 119.90 6.97 -45.47
N ARG A 23 120.76 6.04 -45.05
CA ARG A 23 120.41 4.96 -44.12
C ARG A 23 119.95 5.52 -42.77
N LEU A 24 120.73 6.44 -42.18
CA LEU A 24 120.40 7.09 -40.91
C LEU A 24 119.09 7.90 -41.01
N LYS A 25 118.89 8.66 -42.10
CA LYS A 25 117.63 9.38 -42.34
C LYS A 25 116.43 8.44 -42.44
N SER A 26 116.58 7.28 -43.06
CA SER A 26 115.52 6.27 -43.19
C SER A 26 115.18 5.62 -41.84
N LEU A 27 116.18 5.33 -41.02
CA LEU A 27 116.00 4.84 -39.65
C LEU A 27 115.31 5.89 -38.77
N LEU A 28 115.76 7.14 -38.81
CA LEU A 28 115.14 8.28 -38.12
C LEU A 28 113.68 8.49 -38.55
N ALA A 29 113.38 8.41 -39.84
CA ALA A 29 112.02 8.53 -40.35
C ALA A 29 111.12 7.39 -39.84
N ARG A 30 111.66 6.17 -39.74
CA ARG A 30 110.95 5.00 -39.20
C ARG A 30 110.67 5.15 -37.70
N GLU A 31 111.66 5.60 -36.94
CA GLU A 31 111.52 5.90 -35.50
C GLU A 31 110.53 7.04 -35.25
N ALA A 32 110.61 8.13 -36.02
CA ALA A 32 109.66 9.23 -35.96
C ALA A 32 108.23 8.77 -36.26
N ALA A 33 108.04 7.95 -37.31
CA ALA A 33 106.73 7.37 -37.63
C ALA A 33 106.20 6.44 -36.52
N PHE A 34 107.08 5.67 -35.88
CA PHE A 34 106.73 4.84 -34.73
C PHE A 34 106.28 5.69 -33.53
N HIS A 35 107.02 6.74 -33.18
CA HIS A 35 106.66 7.67 -32.11
C HIS A 35 105.34 8.41 -32.38
N VAL A 36 105.10 8.84 -33.63
CA VAL A 36 103.81 9.46 -34.02
C VAL A 36 102.65 8.47 -33.85
N LYS A 37 102.84 7.20 -34.27
CA LYS A 37 101.84 6.15 -34.06
C LYS A 37 101.56 5.88 -32.59
N GLN A 38 102.61 5.80 -31.76
CA GLN A 38 102.46 5.64 -30.31
C GLN A 38 101.68 6.79 -29.68
N LYS A 39 102.05 8.05 -29.97
CA LYS A 39 101.33 9.24 -29.49
C LYS A 39 99.86 9.24 -29.92
N LEU A 40 99.57 8.81 -31.15
CA LEU A 40 98.18 8.71 -31.63
C LEU A 40 97.40 7.64 -30.86
N LEU A 41 98.00 6.48 -30.59
CA LEU A 41 97.37 5.42 -29.80
C LEU A 41 97.12 5.85 -28.35
N GLU A 42 98.06 6.54 -27.72
CA GLU A 42 97.90 7.10 -26.38
C GLU A 42 96.76 8.12 -26.32
N LYS A 43 96.70 9.04 -27.29
CA LYS A 43 95.59 10.00 -27.40
C LYS A 43 94.24 9.30 -27.55
N ARG A 44 94.16 8.30 -28.44
CA ARG A 44 92.93 7.50 -28.63
C ARG A 44 92.53 6.74 -27.36
N ARG A 45 93.49 6.13 -26.66
CA ARG A 45 93.25 5.45 -25.38
C ARG A 45 92.70 6.42 -24.34
N PHE A 46 93.28 7.62 -24.25
CA PHE A 46 92.82 8.65 -23.32
C PHE A 46 91.41 9.16 -23.65
N THR A 47 91.10 9.43 -24.93
CA THR A 47 89.76 9.88 -25.33
C THR A 47 88.71 8.80 -25.06
N VAL A 48 89.00 7.55 -25.42
CA VAL A 48 88.09 6.42 -25.14
C VAL A 48 87.88 6.25 -23.64
N ALA A 49 88.93 6.30 -22.82
CA ALA A 49 88.80 6.19 -21.36
C ALA A 49 88.00 7.35 -20.76
N ARG A 50 88.15 8.57 -21.29
CA ARG A 50 87.38 9.75 -20.86
C ARG A 50 85.89 9.60 -21.21
N GLU A 51 85.58 9.18 -22.43
CA GLU A 51 84.21 8.94 -22.88
C GLU A 51 83.54 7.79 -22.11
N GLN A 52 84.25 6.70 -21.88
CA GLN A 52 83.77 5.59 -21.05
C GLN A 52 83.45 6.07 -19.63
N LYS A 53 84.35 6.83 -18.99
CA LYS A 53 84.09 7.41 -17.66
C LYS A 53 82.88 8.35 -17.66
N ALA A 54 82.72 9.17 -18.70
CA ALA A 54 81.56 10.06 -18.82
C ALA A 54 80.25 9.28 -19.02
N ASN A 55 80.26 8.24 -19.85
CA ASN A 55 79.10 7.39 -20.09
C ASN A 55 78.71 6.59 -18.85
N LEU A 56 79.69 6.06 -18.09
CA LEU A 56 79.44 5.38 -16.82
C LEU A 56 78.80 6.31 -15.80
N LYS A 57 79.25 7.57 -15.70
CA LYS A 57 78.63 8.58 -14.83
C LYS A 57 77.18 8.88 -15.22
N ARG A 58 76.93 9.13 -16.52
CA ARG A 58 75.57 9.37 -17.04
C ARG A 58 74.64 8.18 -16.80
N LEU A 59 75.15 6.96 -16.96
CA LEU A 59 74.38 5.74 -16.73
C LEU A 59 74.06 5.57 -15.24
N ALA A 60 75.02 5.81 -14.34
CA ALA A 60 74.79 5.82 -12.90
C ALA A 60 73.74 6.86 -12.49
N GLU A 61 73.85 8.09 -13.00
CA GLU A 61 72.87 9.16 -12.76
C GLU A 61 71.47 8.75 -13.25
N ALA A 62 71.36 8.23 -14.48
CA ALA A 62 70.09 7.76 -15.04
C ALA A 62 69.46 6.62 -14.21
N LEU A 63 70.27 5.70 -13.69
CA LEU A 63 69.80 4.64 -12.80
C LEU A 63 69.27 5.22 -11.48
N THR A 64 70.00 6.13 -10.85
CA THR A 64 69.55 6.76 -9.59
C THR A 64 68.24 7.53 -9.76
N VAL A 65 68.08 8.28 -10.84
CA VAL A 65 66.83 9.00 -11.15
C VAL A 65 65.68 8.02 -11.39
N LYS A 66 65.93 6.90 -12.08
CA LYS A 66 64.91 5.87 -12.30
C LYS A 66 64.47 5.22 -10.98
N GLU A 67 65.41 4.90 -10.10
CA GLU A 67 65.12 4.35 -8.77
C GLU A 67 64.32 5.33 -7.90
N GLN A 68 64.68 6.61 -7.92
CA GLN A 68 63.94 7.66 -7.20
C GLN A 68 62.51 7.77 -7.71
N LYS A 69 62.31 7.87 -9.03
CA LYS A 69 60.97 7.90 -9.64
C LYS A 69 60.16 6.65 -9.32
N GLN A 70 60.80 5.48 -9.29
CA GLN A 70 60.12 4.24 -8.92
C GLN A 70 59.68 4.25 -7.44
N LYS A 71 60.53 4.73 -6.53
CA LYS A 71 60.18 4.89 -5.11
C LYS A 71 59.02 5.88 -4.92
N GLU A 72 59.05 7.02 -5.60
CA GLU A 72 57.97 8.00 -5.59
C GLU A 72 56.66 7.42 -6.13
N ALA A 73 56.72 6.71 -7.26
CA ALA A 73 55.54 6.06 -7.84
C ALA A 73 54.91 5.04 -6.89
N VAL A 74 55.74 4.23 -6.20
CA VAL A 74 55.26 3.27 -5.20
C VAL A 74 54.64 3.98 -3.99
N GLN A 75 55.26 5.06 -3.50
CA GLN A 75 54.70 5.86 -2.41
C GLN A 75 53.34 6.47 -2.80
N VAL A 76 53.24 7.08 -3.97
CA VAL A 76 51.98 7.64 -4.49
C VAL A 76 50.92 6.55 -4.63
N ALA A 77 51.26 5.39 -5.22
CA ALA A 77 50.34 4.27 -5.37
C ALA A 77 49.83 3.76 -4.01
N SER A 78 50.72 3.61 -3.02
CA SER A 78 50.33 3.19 -1.66
C SER A 78 49.42 4.21 -0.96
N SER A 79 49.69 5.50 -1.12
CA SER A 79 48.86 6.58 -0.59
C SER A 79 47.45 6.55 -1.20
N ILE A 80 47.36 6.42 -2.52
CA ILE A 80 46.08 6.31 -3.24
C ILE A 80 45.31 5.06 -2.77
N ALA A 81 45.98 3.92 -2.61
CA ALA A 81 45.35 2.70 -2.10
C ALA A 81 44.80 2.89 -0.67
N ALA A 82 45.56 3.54 0.20
CA ALA A 82 45.12 3.87 1.55
C ALA A 82 43.92 4.84 1.54
N MET A 83 43.94 5.87 0.70
CA MET A 83 42.81 6.80 0.53
C MET A 83 41.55 6.08 0.05
N ARG A 84 41.66 5.21 -0.96
CA ARG A 84 40.54 4.38 -1.44
C ARG A 84 39.96 3.51 -0.35
N LYS A 85 40.81 2.88 0.47
CA LYS A 85 40.37 2.07 1.62
C LYS A 85 39.61 2.93 2.64
N ARG A 86 40.13 4.10 3.00
CA ARG A 86 39.46 5.03 3.93
C ARG A 86 38.11 5.50 3.39
N SER A 87 38.04 5.90 2.12
CA SER A 87 36.80 6.32 1.47
C SER A 87 35.75 5.21 1.47
N ARG A 88 36.15 3.97 1.15
CA ARG A 88 35.24 2.81 1.21
C ARG A 88 34.73 2.56 2.63
N LEU A 89 35.59 2.64 3.64
CA LEU A 89 35.19 2.48 5.04
C LEU A 89 34.23 3.59 5.50
N ALA A 90 34.48 4.85 5.11
CA ALA A 90 33.58 5.96 5.39
C ALA A 90 32.21 5.75 4.73
N GLY A 91 32.17 5.32 3.47
CA GLY A 91 30.93 4.97 2.78
C GLY A 91 30.15 3.85 3.47
N LEU A 92 30.84 2.82 3.97
CA LEU A 92 30.20 1.73 4.74
C LEU A 92 29.64 2.23 6.08
N LYS A 93 30.36 3.09 6.81
CA LYS A 93 29.87 3.69 8.06
C LYS A 93 28.59 4.48 7.83
N ILE A 94 28.58 5.37 6.84
CA ILE A 94 27.41 6.17 6.49
C ILE A 94 26.24 5.26 6.09
N CYS A 95 26.49 4.20 5.33
CA CYS A 95 25.44 3.25 4.95
C CYS A 95 24.82 2.56 6.18
N ASN A 96 25.65 2.13 7.12
CA ASN A 96 25.19 1.49 8.35
C ASN A 96 24.43 2.46 9.26
N GLU A 97 24.91 3.69 9.42
CA GLU A 97 24.22 4.76 10.17
C GLU A 97 22.85 5.06 9.56
N LYS A 98 22.77 5.24 8.24
CA LYS A 98 21.49 5.45 7.53
C LYS A 98 20.52 4.28 7.73
N LYS A 99 21.00 3.05 7.66
CA LYS A 99 20.18 1.85 7.91
C LYS A 99 19.66 1.82 9.36
N PHE A 100 20.51 2.16 10.32
CA PHE A 100 20.15 2.22 11.73
C PHE A 100 19.07 3.27 11.99
N VAL A 101 19.29 4.51 11.53
CA VAL A 101 18.31 5.60 11.65
C VAL A 101 16.99 5.24 10.96
N ALA A 102 17.03 4.67 9.76
CA ALA A 102 15.82 4.21 9.07
C ALA A 102 15.10 3.08 9.82
N SER A 103 15.80 2.24 10.59
CA SER A 103 15.17 1.27 11.47
C SER A 103 14.48 1.95 12.65
N GLN A 104 15.15 2.89 13.32
CA GLN A 104 14.57 3.63 14.45
C GLN A 104 13.32 4.39 14.05
N ILE A 105 13.34 5.10 12.91
CA ILE A 105 12.17 5.82 12.38
C ILE A 105 11.02 4.85 12.11
N ARG A 106 11.29 3.66 11.56
CA ARG A 106 10.26 2.64 11.35
C ARG A 106 9.67 2.15 12.68
N ASP A 107 10.49 1.92 13.68
CA ASP A 107 10.02 1.45 14.99
C ASP A 107 9.20 2.54 15.71
N GLU A 108 9.64 3.80 15.64
CA GLU A 108 8.92 4.95 16.19
C GLU A 108 7.58 5.19 15.51
N THR A 109 7.57 5.20 14.17
CA THR A 109 6.32 5.35 13.40
C THR A 109 5.36 4.20 13.68
N GLN A 110 5.85 2.96 13.81
CA GLN A 110 5.01 1.83 14.17
C GLN A 110 4.42 1.98 15.58
N LYS A 111 5.21 2.45 16.57
CA LYS A 111 4.72 2.72 17.93
C LYS A 111 3.66 3.82 17.93
N GLN A 112 3.90 4.92 17.21
CA GLN A 112 2.93 6.01 17.07
C GLN A 112 1.63 5.51 16.42
N LEU A 113 1.72 4.75 15.33
CA LEU A 113 0.55 4.17 14.67
C LEU A 113 -0.25 3.23 15.60
N LYS A 114 0.42 2.42 16.42
CA LYS A 114 -0.24 1.58 17.43
C LYS A 114 -0.99 2.44 18.46
N SER A 115 -0.33 3.45 19.03
CA SER A 115 -0.96 4.35 20.00
C SER A 115 -2.17 5.10 19.40
N MET A 116 -2.06 5.58 18.16
CA MET A 116 -3.18 6.24 17.48
C MET A 116 -4.34 5.28 17.21
N ARG A 117 -4.06 4.02 16.84
CA ARG A 117 -5.10 2.99 16.67
C ARG A 117 -5.80 2.66 17.99
N GLU A 118 -5.06 2.56 19.09
CA GLU A 118 -5.62 2.32 20.42
C GLU A 118 -6.53 3.47 20.87
N LYS A 119 -6.07 4.72 20.70
CA LYS A 119 -6.90 5.91 20.98
C LYS A 119 -8.17 5.93 20.14
N LEU A 120 -8.06 5.67 18.83
CA LEU A 120 -9.21 5.63 17.95
C LEU A 120 -10.20 4.52 18.33
N ARG A 121 -9.71 3.35 18.73
CA ARG A 121 -10.55 2.26 19.23
C ARG A 121 -11.30 2.66 20.50
N ALA A 122 -10.60 3.20 21.50
CA ALA A 122 -11.21 3.65 22.75
C ALA A 122 -12.27 4.73 22.51
N ASP A 123 -12.02 5.68 21.60
CA ASP A 123 -13.00 6.71 21.24
C ASP A 123 -14.20 6.14 20.49
N ASN A 124 -13.99 5.15 19.60
CA ASN A 124 -15.09 4.46 18.94
C ASN A 124 -15.93 3.66 19.94
N GLU A 125 -15.30 2.96 20.89
CA GLU A 125 -16.00 2.25 21.97
C GLU A 125 -16.87 3.21 22.77
N ARG A 126 -16.31 4.35 23.25
CA ARG A 126 -17.07 5.41 23.93
C ARG A 126 -18.25 5.93 23.11
N LYS A 127 -18.05 6.18 21.81
CA LYS A 127 -19.11 6.62 20.91
C LYS A 127 -20.20 5.57 20.76
N THR A 128 -19.84 4.29 20.62
CA THR A 128 -20.81 3.21 20.52
C THR A 128 -21.61 3.04 21.81
N GLU A 129 -20.98 3.17 22.97
CA GLU A 129 -21.67 3.17 24.27
C GLU A 129 -22.64 4.34 24.41
N LEU A 130 -22.23 5.53 23.99
CA LEU A 130 -23.09 6.72 24.01
C LEU A 130 -24.31 6.52 23.08
N ILE A 131 -24.10 6.02 21.87
CA ILE A 131 -25.19 5.70 20.93
C ILE A 131 -26.15 4.68 21.53
N LYS A 132 -25.64 3.64 22.21
CA LYS A 132 -26.48 2.65 22.91
C LYS A 132 -27.33 3.33 23.99
N LYS A 133 -26.74 4.20 24.82
CA LYS A 133 -27.47 4.95 25.86
C LYS A 133 -28.56 5.83 25.26
N ILE A 134 -28.25 6.57 24.19
CA ILE A 134 -29.23 7.41 23.47
C ILE A 134 -30.40 6.56 22.97
N ARG A 135 -30.13 5.44 22.29
CA ARG A 135 -31.19 4.55 21.76
C ARG A 135 -32.07 3.93 22.84
N ILE A 136 -31.49 3.60 24.00
CA ILE A 136 -32.26 3.10 25.15
C ILE A 136 -33.20 4.19 25.67
N ALA A 137 -32.68 5.41 25.84
CA ALA A 137 -33.49 6.55 26.30
C ALA A 137 -34.60 6.91 25.30
N GLU A 138 -34.30 6.92 24.00
CA GLU A 138 -35.29 7.15 22.93
C GLU A 138 -36.38 6.08 22.94
N SER A 139 -36.01 4.81 23.04
CA SER A 139 -36.97 3.70 23.14
C SER A 139 -37.86 3.82 24.37
N ALA A 140 -37.28 4.16 25.53
CA ALA A 140 -38.03 4.36 26.77
C ALA A 140 -39.03 5.52 26.65
N TRP A 141 -38.60 6.64 26.08
CA TRP A 141 -39.46 7.80 25.83
C TRP A 141 -40.61 7.48 24.86
N LEU A 142 -40.33 6.73 23.79
CA LEU A 142 -41.37 6.29 22.85
C LEU A 142 -42.39 5.36 23.51
N LEU A 143 -41.93 4.43 24.35
CA LEU A 143 -42.79 3.55 25.14
C LEU A 143 -43.69 4.36 26.07
N GLU A 144 -43.11 5.26 26.87
CA GLU A 144 -43.86 6.16 27.77
C GLU A 144 -44.90 6.99 27.00
N LYS A 145 -44.54 7.55 25.85
CA LYS A 145 -45.47 8.32 25.01
C LYS A 145 -46.57 7.45 24.40
N SER A 146 -46.31 6.18 24.12
CA SER A 146 -47.29 5.26 23.54
C SER A 146 -48.25 4.66 24.59
N THR A 147 -47.77 4.45 25.82
CA THR A 147 -48.57 3.94 26.95
C THR A 147 -49.29 5.05 27.70
N ALA A 148 -48.83 6.29 27.59
CA ALA A 148 -49.64 7.47 27.88
C ALA A 148 -50.83 7.46 26.91
N ALA A 149 -51.91 6.81 27.34
CA ALA A 149 -53.18 6.82 26.64
C ALA A 149 -53.53 8.28 26.40
N ARG A 150 -53.39 8.72 25.15
CA ARG A 150 -53.91 10.02 24.74
C ARG A 150 -55.37 10.01 25.14
N GLU A 151 -55.78 10.89 26.04
CA GLU A 151 -57.18 10.98 26.48
C GLU A 151 -58.00 11.30 25.23
N ILE A 152 -58.65 10.27 24.67
CA ILE A 152 -59.54 10.43 23.53
C ILE A 152 -60.85 10.91 24.10
N ASP A 153 -61.19 12.17 23.82
CA ASP A 153 -62.50 12.70 24.12
C ASP A 153 -63.53 12.10 23.16
N PHE A 154 -64.40 11.22 23.68
CA PHE A 154 -65.45 10.59 22.89
C PHE A 154 -66.62 11.52 22.57
N THR A 155 -66.69 12.68 23.22
CA THR A 155 -67.68 13.73 22.95
C THR A 155 -67.24 14.66 21.82
N TYR A 156 -65.97 14.59 21.41
CA TYR A 156 -65.44 15.40 20.32
C TYR A 156 -66.01 14.97 18.96
N THR A 157 -66.59 15.93 18.24
CA THR A 157 -67.03 15.76 16.86
C THR A 157 -65.87 16.07 15.91
N PRO A 158 -65.47 15.13 15.01
CA PRO A 158 -64.23 15.24 14.22
C PRO A 158 -64.09 16.45 13.29
N GLY A 159 -65.19 17.09 12.86
CA GLY A 159 -65.18 18.27 12.00
C GLY A 159 -64.57 18.03 10.60
N ARG A 160 -64.69 16.82 10.03
CA ARG A 160 -64.12 16.43 8.73
C ARG A 160 -64.95 16.91 7.52
N GLY A 161 -66.01 17.67 7.73
CA GLY A 161 -66.83 18.28 6.67
C GLY A 161 -67.92 17.36 6.10
N LEU A 162 -68.23 16.24 6.75
CA LEU A 162 -69.45 15.49 6.44
C LEU A 162 -70.67 16.24 7.03
N MET A 163 -71.78 16.23 6.29
CA MET A 163 -73.00 17.00 6.65
C MET A 163 -73.70 16.50 7.93
N GLU A 164 -73.34 15.31 8.43
CA GLU A 164 -73.97 14.68 9.60
C GLU A 164 -72.92 14.01 10.52
N GLU A 165 -71.84 14.73 10.84
CA GLU A 165 -70.90 14.23 11.83
C GLU A 165 -71.49 14.30 13.24
N MET A 166 -71.42 13.18 13.93
CA MET A 166 -71.85 13.02 15.32
C MET A 166 -70.68 12.51 16.15
N SER A 167 -70.70 12.79 17.45
CA SER A 167 -69.70 12.26 18.37
C SER A 167 -69.83 10.73 18.49
N LEU A 168 -68.78 10.06 18.98
CA LEU A 168 -68.82 8.59 19.12
C LEU A 168 -69.91 8.16 20.11
N VAL A 169 -70.14 8.97 21.15
CA VAL A 169 -71.18 8.73 22.16
C VAL A 169 -72.57 8.83 21.52
N GLU A 170 -72.85 9.90 20.77
CA GLU A 170 -74.12 10.09 20.07
C GLU A 170 -74.44 8.97 19.09
N LEU A 171 -73.44 8.50 18.33
CA LEU A 171 -73.60 7.39 17.40
C LEU A 171 -73.97 6.09 18.12
N LYS A 172 -73.39 5.82 19.29
CA LYS A 172 -73.75 4.65 20.10
C LYS A 172 -75.19 4.73 20.59
N GLU A 173 -75.59 5.87 21.13
CA GLU A 173 -76.95 6.09 21.64
C GLU A 173 -78.00 5.93 20.52
N ARG A 174 -77.76 6.55 19.36
CA ARG A 174 -78.66 6.43 18.21
C ARG A 174 -78.76 4.99 17.71
N LEU A 175 -77.64 4.27 17.69
CA LEU A 175 -77.61 2.86 17.31
C LEU A 175 -78.41 1.99 18.29
N GLU A 176 -78.31 2.25 19.60
CA GLU A 176 -79.11 1.56 20.61
C GLU A 176 -80.61 1.85 20.46
N LEU A 177 -81.00 3.09 20.17
CA LEU A 177 -82.38 3.45 19.90
C LEU A 177 -82.94 2.72 18.67
N LEU A 178 -82.16 2.66 17.59
CA LEU A 178 -82.54 1.93 16.37
C LEU A 178 -82.68 0.43 16.64
N ARG A 179 -81.77 -0.16 17.43
CA ARG A 179 -81.90 -1.57 17.85
C ARG A 179 -83.21 -1.79 18.62
N LYS A 180 -83.52 -0.96 19.61
CA LYS A 180 -84.78 -1.05 20.39
C LYS A 180 -86.01 -0.91 19.49
N GLN A 181 -86.02 0.03 18.55
CA GLN A 181 -87.13 0.22 17.60
C GLN A 181 -87.31 -1.00 16.68
N THR A 182 -86.22 -1.56 16.15
CA THR A 182 -86.30 -2.74 15.29
C THR A 182 -86.78 -3.98 16.05
N GLU A 183 -86.36 -4.14 17.30
CA GLU A 183 -86.84 -5.21 18.19
C GLU A 183 -88.33 -5.06 18.48
N TYR A 184 -88.78 -3.86 18.82
CA TYR A 184 -90.20 -3.57 19.05
C TYR A 184 -91.04 -3.86 17.80
N ALA A 185 -90.63 -3.37 16.63
CA ALA A 185 -91.33 -3.62 15.37
C ALA A 185 -91.40 -5.14 15.05
N ARG A 186 -90.33 -5.88 15.35
CA ARG A 186 -90.31 -7.35 15.22
C ARG A 186 -91.30 -8.03 16.18
N GLN A 187 -91.37 -7.57 17.43
CA GLN A 187 -92.31 -8.10 18.43
C GLN A 187 -93.77 -7.81 18.04
N VAL A 188 -94.09 -6.61 17.56
CA VAL A 188 -95.43 -6.27 17.09
C VAL A 188 -95.86 -7.19 15.94
N LYS A 189 -95.00 -7.40 14.93
CA LYS A 189 -95.26 -8.33 13.83
C LYS A 189 -95.48 -9.76 14.33
N ARG A 190 -94.65 -10.22 15.28
CA ARG A 190 -94.81 -11.54 15.89
C ARG A 190 -96.15 -11.69 16.61
N ASN A 191 -96.54 -10.69 17.40
CA ASN A 191 -97.79 -10.71 18.16
C ASN A 191 -99.01 -10.69 17.24
N ALA A 192 -98.98 -9.90 16.15
CA ALA A 192 -100.03 -9.90 15.14
C ALA A 192 -100.21 -11.29 14.51
N ILE A 193 -99.12 -11.95 14.13
CA ILE A 193 -99.16 -13.32 13.58
C ILE A 193 -99.71 -14.32 14.61
N LEU A 194 -99.31 -14.21 15.88
CA LEU A 194 -99.82 -15.08 16.94
C LEU A 194 -101.32 -14.89 17.16
N TYR A 195 -101.79 -13.64 17.19
CA TYR A 195 -103.20 -13.31 17.31
C TYR A 195 -104.02 -13.86 16.13
N GLU A 196 -103.55 -13.68 14.89
CA GLU A 196 -104.23 -14.28 13.72
C GLU A 196 -104.25 -15.81 13.78
N LYS A 197 -103.17 -16.44 14.24
CA LYS A 197 -103.12 -17.90 14.43
C LYS A 197 -104.10 -18.37 15.49
N GLN A 198 -104.18 -17.68 16.63
CA GLN A 198 -105.14 -17.99 17.70
C GLN A 198 -106.57 -17.86 17.20
N LYS A 199 -106.92 -16.76 16.51
CA LYS A 199 -108.24 -16.56 15.92
C LYS A 199 -108.61 -17.65 14.91
N LYS A 200 -107.67 -18.07 14.06
CA LYS A 200 -107.88 -19.20 13.13
C LYS A 200 -108.10 -20.53 13.85
N ASN A 201 -107.34 -20.79 14.92
CA ASN A 201 -107.51 -21.99 15.74
C ASN A 201 -108.87 -22.00 16.45
N GLU A 202 -109.31 -20.88 17.01
CA GLU A 202 -110.64 -20.73 17.61
C GLU A 202 -111.74 -21.06 16.59
N LEU A 203 -111.66 -20.51 15.38
CA LEU A 203 -112.60 -20.82 14.30
C LEU A 203 -112.60 -22.31 13.91
N ILE A 204 -111.42 -22.94 13.86
CA ILE A 204 -111.31 -24.38 13.58
C ILE A 204 -111.98 -25.19 14.69
N LEU A 205 -111.77 -24.83 15.96
CA LEU A 205 -112.42 -25.49 17.10
C LEU A 205 -113.95 -25.35 17.03
N GLU A 206 -114.45 -24.15 16.72
CA GLU A 206 -115.90 -23.92 16.52
C GLU A 206 -116.48 -24.78 15.39
N LEU A 207 -115.76 -24.90 14.26
CA LEU A 207 -116.17 -25.75 13.14
C LEU A 207 -116.15 -27.24 13.51
N LEU A 208 -115.13 -27.69 14.24
CA LEU A 208 -115.04 -29.06 14.74
C LEU A 208 -116.18 -29.38 15.72
N ASP A 209 -116.52 -28.46 16.61
CA ASP A 209 -117.69 -28.57 17.50
C ASP A 209 -118.98 -28.67 16.69
N ARG A 210 -119.16 -27.84 15.66
CA ARG A 210 -120.34 -27.88 14.78
C ARG A 210 -120.44 -29.20 14.02
N ILE A 211 -119.33 -29.72 13.50
CA ILE A 211 -119.25 -31.03 12.86
C ILE A 211 -119.61 -32.13 13.87
N SER A 212 -119.09 -32.05 15.09
CA SER A 212 -119.34 -33.04 16.14
C SER A 212 -120.82 -33.05 16.55
N ARG A 213 -121.44 -31.88 16.71
CA ARG A 213 -122.90 -31.76 16.93
C ARG A 213 -123.70 -32.37 15.78
N HIS A 214 -123.32 -32.11 14.53
CA HIS A 214 -123.97 -32.71 13.36
C HIS A 214 -123.80 -34.24 13.30
N LYS A 215 -122.60 -34.76 13.61
CA LYS A 215 -122.35 -36.21 13.70
C LYS A 215 -123.20 -36.86 14.79
N ASN A 216 -123.26 -36.25 15.98
CA ASN A 216 -124.05 -36.75 17.11
C ASN A 216 -125.56 -36.72 16.82
N ALA A 217 -126.05 -35.67 16.15
CA ALA A 217 -127.44 -35.61 15.70
C ALA A 217 -127.76 -36.68 14.62
N ARG A 218 -126.79 -36.98 13.75
CA ARG A 218 -126.93 -38.03 12.73
C ARG A 218 -126.88 -39.44 13.33
N SER A 219 -126.03 -39.70 14.33
CA SER A 219 -126.03 -40.97 15.05
C SER A 219 -127.31 -41.16 15.88
N ALA A 220 -127.79 -40.12 16.57
CA ALA A 220 -129.06 -40.18 17.29
C ALA A 220 -130.27 -40.41 16.36
N ALA A 221 -130.25 -39.85 15.14
CA ALA A 221 -131.27 -40.12 14.13
C ALA A 221 -131.19 -41.57 13.62
N VAL A 222 -129.99 -42.14 13.44
CA VAL A 222 -129.79 -43.54 13.03
C VAL A 222 -130.23 -44.52 14.13
N ASP A 223 -129.92 -44.22 15.40
CA ASP A 223 -130.34 -45.04 16.54
C ASP A 223 -131.87 -45.04 16.73
N SER A 224 -132.55 -43.93 16.38
CA SER A 224 -134.02 -43.85 16.37
C SER A 224 -134.68 -44.65 15.23
N THR A 225 -133.95 -44.88 14.12
CA THR A 225 -134.44 -45.69 12.99
C THR A 225 -134.19 -47.19 13.17
N THR A 226 -133.22 -47.61 13.99
CA THR A 226 -132.95 -49.04 14.26
C THR A 226 -133.73 -49.59 15.46
N ASN A 227 -134.31 -48.75 16.31
CA ASN A 227 -135.15 -49.16 17.45
C ASN A 227 -136.66 -49.21 17.11
N THR A 228 -136.98 -49.15 15.81
CA THR A 228 -138.34 -49.22 15.27
C THR A 228 -138.39 -50.17 14.06
N GLN A 229 -137.87 -51.39 14.19
CA GLN A 229 -138.17 -52.55 13.32
C GLN A 229 -138.13 -53.83 14.13
#